data_AF-A0A9D6ZKS5-F1
#
_entry.id   AF-A0A9D6ZKS5-F1
#
_cell.length_a   1.000
_cell.length_b   1.000
_cell.length_c   1.000
_cell.angle_alpha   90.00
_cell.angle_beta   90.00
_cell.angle_gamma   90.00
#
_symmetry.space_group_name_H-M   'P 1'
#
loop_
_entity.id
_entity.type
_entity.pdbx_description
1 polymer ?
#
loop_
_entity_poly.entity_id
_entity_poly.type
_entity_poly.pdbx_seq_one_letter_code
_entity_poly.pdbx_strand_id
1 'polypeptide(L)'
;MTEADYDNIDCLLCHAPGYKRTVTKDGNKFRIVPDPSIDILKAAQSVGKPTNDICLRCHAGAGGGPNHKHGVTPTRESDVHVARGMLCVDCHCTEKHRIPGGADIKAQELTDIKTACENCHSSPHEGEQAKELNRHTARIACQTCHIPSIARDSKMPTIVERDWTKPVLNEKTGLFGPTNRTAGNVRPEYAWWNRYMKVPPEPVGSIGDPKAKIYPWKRTDYTVIGDAATGKPVFIKSGAYAVTGDPGAAAKKGAEDSKQNYSGTWKGIKETMVFSLNHQVAPKSEALSCASCHGPKGVLDFRKLGYGDEKIGKLIGR
;
A
#
# COMPACT_ATOMS: atom_id res chain seq x y z
N MET A 1 7.41 25.64 -13.78
CA MET A 1 7.65 25.93 -12.37
C MET A 1 8.17 27.34 -12.27
N THR A 2 7.63 28.12 -11.35
CA THR A 2 8.08 29.46 -10.99
C THR A 2 9.17 29.37 -9.92
N GLU A 3 9.90 30.46 -9.68
CA GLU A 3 10.86 30.53 -8.55
C GLU A 3 10.18 30.23 -7.20
N ALA A 4 8.97 30.75 -7.02
CA ALA A 4 8.14 30.44 -5.85
C ALA A 4 7.78 28.94 -5.73
N ASP A 5 7.70 28.19 -6.84
CA ASP A 5 7.49 26.75 -6.76
C ASP A 5 8.75 26.03 -6.24
N TYR A 6 9.94 26.51 -6.60
CA TYR A 6 11.21 25.97 -6.11
C TYR A 6 11.41 26.25 -4.61
N ASP A 7 11.03 27.43 -4.14
CA ASP A 7 11.09 27.80 -2.71
C ASP A 7 10.19 26.95 -1.81
N ASN A 8 9.20 26.27 -2.39
CA ASN A 8 8.27 25.38 -1.67
C ASN A 8 8.74 23.92 -1.61
N ILE A 9 9.86 23.56 -2.27
CA ILE A 9 10.41 22.20 -2.23
C ILE A 9 11.11 21.95 -0.89
N ASP A 10 10.75 20.85 -0.23
CA ASP A 10 11.43 20.44 1.00
C ASP A 10 12.50 19.38 0.70
N CYS A 11 13.72 19.85 0.45
CA CYS A 11 14.88 18.99 0.20
C CYS A 11 15.25 18.15 1.44
N LEU A 12 15.03 18.70 2.65
CA LEU A 12 15.49 18.08 3.90
C LEU A 12 14.63 16.87 4.27
N LEU A 13 13.37 16.84 3.86
CA LEU A 13 12.46 15.72 4.11
C LEU A 13 13.02 14.39 3.59
N CYS A 14 13.70 14.42 2.44
CA CYS A 14 14.28 13.24 1.80
C CYS A 14 15.80 13.10 2.00
N HIS A 15 16.51 14.16 2.40
CA HIS A 15 17.97 14.14 2.45
C HIS A 15 18.57 14.33 3.83
N ALA A 16 17.82 14.81 4.83
CA ALA A 16 18.36 15.09 6.16
C ALA A 16 17.90 14.03 7.20
N PRO A 17 18.84 13.30 7.83
CA PRO A 17 18.56 12.49 9.01
C PRO A 17 17.97 13.33 10.15
N GLY A 18 16.98 12.79 10.87
CA GLY A 18 16.36 13.46 12.02
C GLY A 18 15.45 14.66 11.70
N TYR A 19 15.43 15.17 10.46
CA TYR A 19 14.53 16.25 10.06
C TYR A 19 13.05 15.80 10.12
N LYS A 20 12.23 16.63 10.75
CA LYS A 20 10.78 16.44 10.86
C LYS A 20 10.07 17.77 10.73
N ARG A 21 8.81 17.70 10.30
CA ARG A 21 7.91 18.84 10.19
C ARG A 21 6.81 18.75 11.22
N THR A 22 6.25 19.90 11.55
CA THR A 22 5.04 20.03 12.36
C THR A 22 4.02 20.90 11.63
N VAL A 23 2.79 20.89 12.13
CA VAL A 23 1.73 21.77 11.65
C VAL A 23 1.64 22.97 12.58
N THR A 24 1.71 24.17 12.01
CA THR A 24 1.43 25.42 12.73
C THR A 24 0.18 26.09 12.17
N LYS A 25 -0.45 26.91 13.00
CA LYS A 25 -1.57 27.76 12.61
C LYS A 25 -1.03 29.17 12.34
N ASP A 26 -1.29 29.67 11.14
CA ASP A 26 -0.93 31.00 10.66
C ASP A 26 -2.23 31.73 10.31
N GLY A 27 -2.73 32.53 11.26
CA GLY A 27 -4.08 33.09 11.22
C GLY A 27 -5.16 31.99 11.13
N ASN A 28 -5.93 31.98 10.04
CA ASN A 28 -6.96 30.96 9.77
C ASN A 28 -6.47 29.81 8.87
N LYS A 29 -5.17 29.75 8.55
CA LYS A 29 -4.58 28.70 7.69
C LYS A 29 -3.67 27.80 8.52
N PHE A 30 -3.61 26.53 8.13
CA PHE A 30 -2.62 25.60 8.65
C PHE A 30 -1.47 25.48 7.65
N ARG A 31 -0.24 25.50 8.15
CA ARG A 31 0.97 25.33 7.34
C ARG A 31 1.81 24.22 7.93
N ILE A 32 2.40 23.42 7.05
CA ILE A 32 3.41 22.45 7.46
C ILE A 32 4.75 23.20 7.44
N VAL A 33 5.44 23.24 8.57
CA VAL A 33 6.73 23.94 8.74
C VAL A 33 7.74 22.99 9.37
N PRO A 34 9.05 23.27 9.29
CA PRO A 34 10.02 22.55 10.10
C PRO A 34 9.63 22.59 11.58
N ASP A 35 9.79 21.47 12.28
CA ASP A 35 9.51 21.41 13.72
C ASP A 35 10.47 22.37 14.46
N PRO A 36 9.99 23.25 15.37
CA PRO A 36 10.84 24.20 16.09
C PRO A 36 11.99 23.57 16.89
N SER A 37 11.91 22.27 17.21
CA SER A 37 13.00 21.52 17.84
C SER A 37 14.16 21.17 16.89
N ILE A 38 14.05 21.47 15.60
CA ILE A 38 15.06 21.17 14.60
C ILE A 38 15.96 22.38 14.35
N ASP A 39 17.25 22.16 14.55
CA ASP A 39 18.30 23.05 14.01
C ASP A 39 18.39 22.85 12.49
N ILE A 40 17.86 23.82 11.76
CA ILE A 40 17.78 23.77 10.29
C ILE A 40 19.15 23.84 9.65
N LEU A 41 20.10 24.59 10.24
CA LEU A 41 21.46 24.67 9.70
C LEU A 41 22.15 23.32 9.83
N LYS A 42 22.04 22.68 11.00
CA LYS A 42 22.58 21.34 11.21
C LYS A 42 21.92 20.30 10.31
N ALA A 43 20.59 20.36 10.15
CA ALA A 43 19.87 19.49 9.22
C ALA A 43 20.41 19.64 7.78
N ALA A 44 20.54 20.88 7.29
CA ALA A 44 21.09 21.18 5.98
C ALA A 44 22.54 20.72 5.80
N GLN A 45 23.37 20.79 6.84
CA GLN A 45 24.76 20.29 6.80
C GLN A 45 24.87 18.76 6.81
N SER A 46 23.80 18.06 7.20
CA SER A 46 23.75 16.59 7.29
C SER A 46 23.16 15.90 6.06
N VAL A 47 22.89 16.65 4.99
CA VAL A 47 22.27 16.11 3.78
C VAL A 47 23.10 14.98 3.17
N GLY A 48 22.41 13.93 2.71
CA GLY A 48 23.06 12.78 2.09
C GLY A 48 22.12 11.93 1.24
N LYS A 49 22.61 10.75 0.83
CA LYS A 49 21.78 9.76 0.13
C LYS A 49 20.65 9.28 1.07
N PRO A 50 19.39 9.22 0.60
CA PRO A 50 18.27 8.80 1.44
C PRO A 50 18.46 7.37 1.99
N THR A 51 18.15 7.18 3.27
CA THR A 51 18.08 5.86 3.93
C THR A 51 16.65 5.32 3.95
N ASN A 52 16.47 4.05 4.34
CA ASN A 52 15.14 3.47 4.50
C ASN A 52 14.27 4.26 5.48
N ASP A 53 14.85 4.68 6.61
CA ASP A 53 14.13 5.42 7.65
C ASP A 53 13.52 6.71 7.12
N ILE A 54 14.22 7.40 6.22
CA ILE A 54 13.72 8.63 5.59
C ILE A 54 12.44 8.35 4.80
N CYS A 55 12.43 7.32 3.95
CA CYS A 55 11.24 6.92 3.20
C CYS A 55 10.10 6.49 4.15
N LEU A 56 10.44 5.73 5.19
CA LEU A 56 9.50 5.17 6.14
C LEU A 56 8.83 6.22 7.04
N ARG A 57 9.41 7.43 7.22
CA ARG A 57 8.75 8.55 7.94
C ARG A 57 7.33 8.82 7.43
N CYS A 58 7.11 8.68 6.12
CA CYS A 58 5.78 8.85 5.51
C CYS A 58 5.17 7.50 5.12
N HIS A 59 5.97 6.60 4.53
CA HIS A 59 5.44 5.35 3.98
C HIS A 59 4.96 4.37 5.05
N ALA A 60 5.60 4.32 6.23
CA ALA A 60 5.20 3.42 7.31
C ALA A 60 3.90 3.89 7.98
N GLY A 61 3.72 5.20 8.19
CA GLY A 61 2.56 5.78 8.87
C GLY A 61 1.31 5.94 7.99
N ALA A 62 1.38 5.55 6.72
CA ALA A 62 0.30 5.72 5.76
C ALA A 62 -0.99 5.03 6.27
N GLY A 63 -2.07 5.80 6.31
CA GLY A 63 -3.35 5.33 6.86
C GLY A 63 -3.52 5.58 8.36
N GLY A 64 -2.71 6.45 8.99
CA GLY A 64 -2.93 6.90 10.37
C GLY A 64 -2.33 5.98 11.43
N GLY A 65 -1.28 5.25 11.09
CA GLY A 65 -0.53 4.39 12.00
C GLY A 65 0.45 3.48 11.26
N PRO A 66 1.42 2.89 11.97
CA PRO A 66 2.45 2.06 11.37
C PRO A 66 1.81 0.85 10.67
N ASN A 67 2.17 0.62 9.41
CA ASN A 67 1.75 -0.52 8.60
C ASN A 67 0.24 -0.64 8.31
N HIS A 68 -0.54 0.39 8.63
CA HIS A 68 -2.00 0.37 8.53
C HIS A 68 -2.50 0.20 7.09
N LYS A 69 -1.97 0.96 6.12
CA LYS A 69 -2.47 0.99 4.74
C LYS A 69 -2.05 -0.21 3.89
N HIS A 70 -0.74 -0.43 3.71
CA HIS A 70 -0.24 -1.45 2.78
C HIS A 70 0.03 -2.81 3.42
N GLY A 71 0.23 -2.87 4.75
CA GLY A 71 0.46 -4.12 5.48
C GLY A 71 1.83 -4.78 5.27
N VAL A 72 2.68 -4.20 4.43
CA VAL A 72 4.01 -4.73 4.08
C VAL A 72 5.13 -3.72 4.34
N THR A 73 5.07 -2.96 5.43
CA THR A 73 6.18 -2.11 5.86
C THR A 73 7.39 -3.02 6.16
N PRO A 74 8.50 -2.92 5.41
CA PRO A 74 9.62 -3.84 5.57
C PRO A 74 10.46 -3.48 6.80
N THR A 75 10.90 -4.49 7.52
CA THR A 75 11.91 -4.38 8.59
C THR A 75 13.06 -5.34 8.32
N ARG A 76 14.13 -5.26 9.11
CA ARG A 76 15.24 -6.24 9.01
C ARG A 76 14.78 -7.66 9.35
N GLU A 77 13.75 -7.80 10.18
CA GLU A 77 13.20 -9.09 10.60
C GLU A 77 12.16 -9.63 9.61
N SER A 78 11.47 -8.75 8.89
CA SER A 78 10.34 -9.09 8.03
C SER A 78 10.63 -9.01 6.52
N ASP A 79 11.79 -8.53 6.09
CA ASP A 79 12.14 -8.46 4.66
C ASP A 79 13.59 -8.86 4.40
N VAL A 80 13.81 -9.89 3.58
CA VAL A 80 15.15 -10.43 3.30
C VAL A 80 16.10 -9.48 2.59
N HIS A 81 15.59 -8.48 1.88
CA HIS A 81 16.40 -7.49 1.18
C HIS A 81 16.84 -6.40 2.16
N VAL A 82 15.90 -5.88 2.97
CA VAL A 82 16.22 -4.91 4.03
C VAL A 82 17.13 -5.54 5.09
N ALA A 83 16.93 -6.82 5.42
CA ALA A 83 17.81 -7.57 6.32
C ALA A 83 19.28 -7.56 5.87
N ARG A 84 19.50 -7.58 4.55
CA ARG A 84 20.81 -7.55 3.88
C ARG A 84 21.35 -6.13 3.63
N GLY A 85 20.67 -5.10 4.15
CA GLY A 85 21.11 -3.71 4.03
C GLY A 85 20.72 -3.01 2.72
N MET A 86 19.83 -3.60 1.92
CA MET A 86 19.30 -2.92 0.73
C MET A 86 18.53 -1.66 1.11
N LEU A 87 18.84 -0.55 0.43
CA LEU A 87 18.10 0.71 0.58
C LEU A 87 16.91 0.76 -0.38
N CYS A 88 15.88 1.54 -0.05
CA CYS A 88 14.72 1.76 -0.91
C CYS A 88 15.15 2.19 -2.30
N VAL A 89 16.11 3.12 -2.38
CA VAL A 89 16.63 3.69 -3.63
C VAL A 89 17.50 2.73 -4.46
N ASP A 90 17.93 1.60 -3.88
CA ASP A 90 18.68 0.58 -4.62
C ASP A 90 17.73 -0.30 -5.46
N CYS A 91 16.43 -0.36 -5.10
CA CYS A 91 15.38 -1.03 -5.87
C CYS A 91 14.50 -0.01 -6.63
N HIS A 92 14.20 1.11 -5.99
CA HIS A 92 13.52 2.27 -6.57
C HIS A 92 14.54 3.23 -7.21
N CYS A 93 15.29 2.72 -8.19
CA CYS A 93 16.37 3.44 -8.89
C CYS A 93 15.85 4.74 -9.52
N THR A 94 16.11 5.85 -8.85
CA THR A 94 15.53 7.16 -9.15
C THR A 94 16.33 7.88 -10.21
N GLU A 95 15.65 8.48 -11.18
CA GLU A 95 16.28 9.29 -12.23
C GLU A 95 15.69 10.71 -12.23
N LYS A 96 16.54 11.74 -12.09
CA LYS A 96 16.12 13.15 -12.08
C LYS A 96 14.95 13.41 -11.10
N HIS A 97 15.03 12.84 -9.90
CA HIS A 97 13.99 12.88 -8.86
C HIS A 97 12.64 12.24 -9.23
N ARG A 98 12.57 11.47 -10.32
CA ARG A 98 11.43 10.59 -10.63
C ARG A 98 11.71 9.22 -10.05
N ILE A 99 10.83 8.75 -9.16
CA ILE A 99 11.00 7.50 -8.43
C ILE A 99 10.17 6.41 -9.12
N PRO A 100 10.77 5.30 -9.59
CA PRO A 100 10.01 4.23 -10.23
C PRO A 100 9.18 3.47 -9.19
N GLY A 101 8.15 2.76 -9.62
CA GLY A 101 7.26 1.99 -8.75
C GLY A 101 5.80 2.12 -9.18
N GLY A 102 4.87 1.76 -8.29
CA GLY A 102 3.43 1.91 -8.51
C GLY A 102 2.83 0.87 -9.46
N ALA A 103 1.92 1.33 -10.33
CA ALA A 103 1.05 0.59 -11.25
C ALA A 103 -0.27 0.07 -10.67
N ASP A 104 -0.38 -0.04 -9.34
CA ASP A 104 -1.67 -0.31 -8.69
C ASP A 104 -2.51 0.98 -8.61
N ILE A 105 -2.85 1.45 -7.42
CA ILE A 105 -3.54 2.74 -7.24
C ILE A 105 -2.59 3.95 -7.27
N LYS A 106 -1.28 3.71 -7.39
CA LYS A 106 -0.24 4.74 -7.41
C LYS A 106 0.19 5.03 -8.86
N ALA A 107 0.20 6.31 -9.21
CA ALA A 107 0.80 6.77 -10.46
C ALA A 107 2.27 6.35 -10.54
N GLN A 108 2.75 6.13 -11.77
CA GLN A 108 4.14 5.82 -12.03
C GLN A 108 4.85 7.06 -12.55
N GLU A 109 5.90 7.50 -11.87
CA GLU A 109 6.69 8.64 -12.37
C GLU A 109 7.61 8.22 -13.51
N LEU A 110 8.07 6.96 -13.52
CA LEU A 110 8.86 6.34 -14.58
C LEU A 110 8.13 5.09 -15.07
N THR A 111 7.42 5.21 -16.20
CA THR A 111 6.60 4.13 -16.78
C THR A 111 7.45 3.03 -17.42
N ASP A 112 8.63 3.38 -17.91
CA ASP A 112 9.52 2.46 -18.63
C ASP A 112 10.43 1.66 -17.69
N ILE A 113 10.57 2.12 -16.43
CA ILE A 113 11.38 1.46 -15.41
C ILE A 113 10.46 0.65 -14.51
N LYS A 114 10.48 -0.68 -14.72
CA LYS A 114 9.74 -1.61 -13.89
C LYS A 114 10.59 -2.02 -12.69
N THR A 115 10.16 -1.65 -11.49
CA THR A 115 10.67 -2.24 -10.24
C THR A 115 10.21 -3.70 -10.17
N ALA A 116 11.13 -4.63 -10.39
CA ALA A 116 10.84 -6.05 -10.57
C ALA A 116 11.97 -6.93 -10.00
N CYS A 117 11.62 -8.13 -9.55
CA CYS A 117 12.58 -9.10 -9.04
C CYS A 117 13.59 -9.50 -10.12
N GLU A 118 13.13 -9.55 -11.37
CA GLU A 118 13.91 -9.95 -12.54
C GLU A 118 15.08 -9.00 -12.87
N ASN A 119 15.10 -7.79 -12.29
CA ASN A 119 16.23 -6.87 -12.44
C ASN A 119 17.51 -7.38 -11.73
N CYS A 120 17.35 -8.27 -10.73
CA CYS A 120 18.46 -8.88 -10.00
C CYS A 120 18.45 -10.42 -10.06
N HIS A 121 17.31 -11.03 -10.38
CA HIS A 121 17.10 -12.49 -10.32
C HIS A 121 16.60 -13.04 -11.67
N SER A 122 17.46 -13.73 -12.44
CA SER A 122 17.12 -14.25 -13.76
C SER A 122 16.50 -15.65 -13.74
N SER A 123 17.20 -16.64 -13.20
CA SER A 123 16.72 -18.02 -13.00
C SER A 123 16.90 -18.40 -11.52
N PRO A 124 15.97 -17.99 -10.64
CA PRO A 124 16.24 -17.96 -9.21
C PRO A 124 16.17 -19.32 -8.51
N HIS A 125 15.64 -20.36 -9.16
CA HIS A 125 15.47 -21.67 -8.55
C HIS A 125 16.52 -22.66 -9.05
N GLU A 126 17.13 -23.37 -8.11
CA GLU A 126 18.13 -24.41 -8.30
C GLU A 126 17.70 -25.73 -7.62
N GLY A 127 18.35 -26.84 -7.96
CA GLY A 127 18.05 -28.17 -7.43
C GLY A 127 16.93 -28.91 -8.18
N GLU A 128 16.44 -30.00 -7.59
CA GLU A 128 15.53 -30.96 -8.27
C GLU A 128 14.22 -30.32 -8.76
N GLN A 129 13.70 -29.34 -8.01
CA GLN A 129 12.43 -28.68 -8.32
C GLN A 129 12.59 -27.44 -9.21
N ALA A 130 13.83 -27.06 -9.56
CA ALA A 130 14.15 -25.84 -10.29
C ALA A 130 13.34 -25.69 -11.58
N LYS A 131 13.29 -26.75 -12.38
CA LYS A 131 12.61 -26.76 -13.68
C LYS A 131 11.14 -26.35 -13.54
N GLU A 132 10.41 -26.94 -12.59
CA GLU A 132 9.00 -26.62 -12.42
C GLU A 132 8.78 -25.29 -11.73
N LEU A 133 9.57 -24.92 -10.72
CA LEU A 133 9.46 -23.59 -10.11
C LEU A 133 9.75 -22.46 -11.12
N ASN A 134 10.78 -22.63 -11.96
CA ASN A 134 11.09 -21.67 -13.03
C ASN A 134 9.96 -21.61 -14.07
N ARG A 135 9.31 -22.72 -14.40
CA ARG A 135 8.12 -22.74 -15.27
C ARG A 135 6.96 -21.93 -14.68
N HIS A 136 6.75 -21.97 -13.35
CA HIS A 136 5.68 -21.19 -12.71
C HIS A 136 5.87 -19.68 -12.90
N THR A 137 7.10 -19.19 -12.99
CA THR A 137 7.39 -17.74 -13.12
C THR A 137 6.79 -17.11 -14.38
N ALA A 138 6.44 -17.92 -15.39
CA ALA A 138 5.73 -17.47 -16.58
C ALA A 138 4.32 -16.95 -16.27
N ARG A 139 3.65 -17.51 -15.24
CA ARG A 139 2.24 -17.23 -14.92
C ARG A 139 1.99 -16.78 -13.48
N ILE A 140 2.95 -17.00 -12.58
CA ILE A 140 2.88 -16.64 -11.17
C ILE A 140 3.95 -15.59 -10.89
N ALA A 141 3.58 -14.46 -10.28
CA ALA A 141 4.54 -13.43 -9.87
C ALA A 141 5.40 -13.94 -8.71
N CYS A 142 6.67 -13.53 -8.65
CA CYS A 142 7.60 -13.90 -7.56
C CYS A 142 7.00 -13.60 -6.18
N GLN A 143 6.35 -12.45 -6.07
CA GLN A 143 5.67 -12.00 -4.86
C GLN A 143 4.64 -13.00 -4.34
N THR A 144 3.91 -13.71 -5.22
CA THR A 144 2.89 -14.68 -4.83
C THR A 144 3.48 -15.79 -3.97
N CYS A 145 4.66 -16.31 -4.33
CA CYS A 145 5.32 -17.36 -3.57
C CYS A 145 6.13 -16.82 -2.40
N HIS A 146 6.76 -15.65 -2.57
CA HIS A 146 7.74 -15.12 -1.61
C HIS A 146 7.18 -14.11 -0.60
N ILE A 147 5.89 -13.74 -0.69
CA ILE A 147 5.18 -12.96 0.34
C ILE A 147 3.99 -13.80 0.84
N PRO A 148 4.26 -14.84 1.66
CA PRO A 148 3.23 -15.82 2.04
C PRO A 148 2.13 -15.23 2.93
N SER A 149 2.46 -14.19 3.71
CA SER A 149 1.55 -13.41 4.53
C SER A 149 2.07 -11.98 4.71
N ILE A 150 1.17 -11.06 5.07
CA ILE A 150 1.49 -9.66 5.37
C ILE A 150 1.28 -9.37 6.85
N ALA A 151 1.81 -8.23 7.32
CA ALA A 151 1.81 -7.86 8.74
C ALA A 151 2.40 -9.00 9.60
N ARG A 152 3.55 -9.54 9.16
CA ARG A 152 4.25 -10.64 9.82
C ARG A 152 4.91 -10.22 11.14
N ASP A 153 5.29 -8.96 11.25
CA ASP A 153 5.70 -8.37 12.52
C ASP A 153 4.47 -8.19 13.43
N SER A 154 4.46 -8.90 14.57
CA SER A 154 3.39 -8.85 15.56
C SER A 154 3.19 -7.47 16.17
N LYS A 155 4.20 -6.58 16.09
CA LYS A 155 4.11 -5.19 16.56
C LYS A 155 3.47 -4.25 15.54
N MET A 156 3.29 -4.70 14.29
CA MET A 156 2.78 -3.88 13.18
C MET A 156 1.62 -4.56 12.45
N PRO A 157 0.47 -4.75 13.12
CA PRO A 157 -0.72 -5.27 12.45
C PRO A 157 -1.20 -4.28 11.38
N THR A 158 -1.93 -4.78 10.38
CA THR A 158 -2.49 -3.95 9.32
C THR A 158 -4.00 -3.81 9.45
N ILE A 159 -4.55 -2.72 8.94
CA ILE A 159 -6.00 -2.52 8.93
C ILE A 159 -6.62 -3.38 7.83
N VAL A 160 -7.61 -4.17 8.20
CA VAL A 160 -8.38 -5.02 7.28
C VAL A 160 -9.82 -4.52 7.13
N GLU A 161 -10.34 -3.77 8.11
CA GLU A 161 -11.60 -3.03 7.99
C GLU A 161 -11.47 -1.62 8.55
N ARG A 162 -12.09 -0.64 7.88
CA ARG A 162 -12.18 0.74 8.35
C ARG A 162 -13.59 1.31 8.16
N ASP A 163 -14.19 1.77 9.24
CA ASP A 163 -15.54 2.34 9.24
C ASP A 163 -15.50 3.83 9.57
N TRP A 164 -15.70 4.68 8.55
CA TRP A 164 -15.75 6.13 8.69
C TRP A 164 -17.09 6.62 9.24
N THR A 165 -18.12 5.77 9.29
CA THR A 165 -19.42 6.13 9.86
C THR A 165 -19.43 6.05 11.38
N LYS A 166 -18.42 5.40 11.96
CA LYS A 166 -18.27 5.17 13.40
C LYS A 166 -17.02 5.86 13.93
N PRO A 167 -17.13 7.13 14.36
CA PRO A 167 -16.02 7.90 14.94
C PRO A 167 -15.62 7.30 16.30
N VAL A 168 -14.31 7.30 16.58
CA VAL A 168 -13.72 6.88 17.86
C VAL A 168 -12.76 7.96 18.33
N LEU A 169 -12.95 8.45 19.55
CA LEU A 169 -12.05 9.43 20.15
C LEU A 169 -10.71 8.78 20.52
N ASN A 170 -9.62 9.39 20.08
CA ASN A 170 -8.30 9.10 20.61
C ASN A 170 -8.02 10.00 21.81
N GLU A 171 -8.11 9.44 23.01
CA GLU A 171 -7.89 10.16 24.28
C GLU A 171 -6.53 10.86 24.38
N LYS A 172 -5.49 10.35 23.70
CA LYS A 172 -4.16 10.95 23.74
C LYS A 172 -4.07 12.23 22.92
N THR A 173 -4.82 12.30 21.82
CA THR A 173 -4.76 13.44 20.89
C THR A 173 -5.98 14.35 20.99
N GLY A 174 -7.06 13.89 21.64
CA GLY A 174 -8.36 14.58 21.65
C GLY A 174 -9.01 14.66 20.27
N LEU A 175 -8.65 13.75 19.35
CA LEU A 175 -9.14 13.76 17.96
C LEU A 175 -9.87 12.47 17.64
N PHE A 176 -10.92 12.59 16.85
CA PHE A 176 -11.67 11.44 16.33
C PHE A 176 -10.98 10.81 15.12
N GLY A 177 -10.94 9.49 15.11
CA GLY A 177 -10.56 8.67 13.95
C GLY A 177 -11.69 7.70 13.59
N PRO A 178 -11.62 7.08 12.41
CA PRO A 178 -12.56 6.02 12.06
C PRO A 178 -12.33 4.78 12.93
N THR A 179 -13.38 3.99 13.16
CA THR A 179 -13.24 2.66 13.77
C THR A 179 -12.42 1.77 12.84
N ASN A 180 -11.42 1.06 13.36
CA ASN A 180 -10.57 0.16 12.56
C ASN A 180 -10.55 -1.23 13.17
N ARG A 181 -10.56 -2.27 12.33
CA ARG A 181 -10.17 -3.62 12.71
C ARG A 181 -8.81 -3.92 12.13
N THR A 182 -7.88 -4.33 12.99
CA THR A 182 -6.52 -4.72 12.60
C THR A 182 -6.33 -6.23 12.67
N ALA A 183 -5.38 -6.74 11.91
CA ALA A 183 -4.96 -8.13 11.95
C ALA A 183 -3.46 -8.26 11.62
N GLY A 184 -2.80 -9.24 12.24
CA GLY A 184 -1.45 -9.69 11.89
C GLY A 184 -1.50 -10.98 11.06
N ASN A 185 -0.39 -11.32 10.40
CA ASN A 185 -0.24 -12.54 9.59
C ASN A 185 -1.41 -12.76 8.60
N VAL A 186 -1.82 -11.69 7.92
CA VAL A 186 -2.97 -11.72 7.00
C VAL A 186 -2.56 -12.42 5.71
N ARG A 187 -3.35 -13.41 5.28
CA ARG A 187 -3.16 -14.11 4.00
C ARG A 187 -3.53 -13.17 2.83
N PRO A 188 -2.71 -13.06 1.79
CA PRO A 188 -3.06 -12.30 0.59
C PRO A 188 -4.25 -12.91 -0.17
N GLU A 189 -4.95 -12.06 -0.91
CA GLU A 189 -5.80 -12.50 -2.01
C GLU A 189 -4.97 -12.57 -3.30
N TYR A 190 -5.38 -13.42 -4.25
CA TYR A 190 -4.63 -13.65 -5.47
C TYR A 190 -5.50 -13.36 -6.69
N ALA A 191 -4.98 -12.53 -7.60
CA ALA A 191 -5.69 -12.14 -8.81
C ALA A 191 -4.73 -12.00 -9.99
N TRP A 192 -5.25 -12.22 -11.20
CA TRP A 192 -4.52 -11.91 -12.42
C TRP A 192 -4.30 -10.40 -12.53
N TRP A 193 -3.08 -10.02 -12.89
CA TRP A 193 -2.74 -8.62 -13.10
C TRP A 193 -1.75 -8.45 -14.25
N ASN A 194 -2.13 -7.63 -15.22
CA ASN A 194 -1.34 -7.22 -16.38
C ASN A 194 -0.72 -5.83 -16.21
N ARG A 195 -0.63 -5.33 -14.95
CA ARG A 195 -0.12 -4.01 -14.57
C ARG A 195 -1.07 -2.83 -14.81
N TYR A 196 -2.33 -3.09 -15.19
CA TYR A 196 -3.38 -2.08 -15.25
C TYR A 196 -4.43 -2.27 -14.15
N MET A 197 -5.03 -1.16 -13.73
CA MET A 197 -6.16 -1.12 -12.80
C MET A 197 -7.37 -0.52 -13.51
N LYS A 198 -8.56 -1.08 -13.31
CA LYS A 198 -9.82 -0.41 -13.67
C LYS A 198 -10.25 0.54 -12.54
N VAL A 199 -11.29 1.34 -12.77
CA VAL A 199 -11.92 2.21 -11.75
C VAL A 199 -13.34 1.70 -11.50
N PRO A 200 -13.76 1.41 -10.25
CA PRO A 200 -12.97 1.45 -9.01
C PRO A 200 -11.76 0.49 -9.04
N PRO A 201 -10.71 0.76 -8.23
CA PRO A 201 -9.41 0.09 -8.33
C PRO A 201 -9.50 -1.41 -8.15
N GLU A 202 -9.39 -2.12 -9.26
CA GLU A 202 -9.30 -3.58 -9.33
C GLU A 202 -8.28 -3.99 -10.39
N PRO A 203 -7.49 -5.06 -10.15
CA PRO A 203 -6.47 -5.52 -11.10
C PRO A 203 -7.10 -6.06 -12.37
N VAL A 204 -6.59 -5.61 -13.51
CA VAL A 204 -6.97 -6.11 -14.84
C VAL A 204 -6.10 -7.30 -15.21
N GLY A 205 -6.72 -8.37 -15.69
CA GLY A 205 -6.03 -9.56 -16.20
C GLY A 205 -6.93 -10.78 -16.18
N SER A 206 -6.52 -11.84 -16.87
CA SER A 206 -7.22 -13.13 -16.85
C SER A 206 -6.27 -14.28 -17.17
N ILE A 207 -6.76 -15.52 -17.08
CA ILE A 207 -6.02 -16.72 -17.51
C ILE A 207 -5.69 -16.70 -19.01
N GLY A 208 -6.47 -16.00 -19.82
CA GLY A 208 -6.23 -15.86 -21.26
C GLY A 208 -5.28 -14.71 -21.62
N ASP A 209 -5.00 -13.80 -20.70
CA ASP A 209 -4.13 -12.65 -20.95
C ASP A 209 -2.65 -13.07 -20.85
N PRO A 210 -1.88 -13.06 -21.95
CA PRO A 210 -0.48 -13.48 -21.96
C PRO A 210 0.43 -12.52 -21.19
N LYS A 211 0.00 -11.29 -20.92
CA LYS A 211 0.75 -10.29 -20.13
C LYS A 211 0.45 -10.39 -18.63
N ALA A 212 -0.62 -11.10 -18.24
CA ALA A 212 -1.02 -11.22 -16.86
C ALA A 212 -0.27 -12.34 -16.13
N LYS A 213 0.16 -12.05 -14.90
CA LYS A 213 0.57 -13.07 -13.91
C LYS A 213 -0.38 -13.01 -12.72
N ILE A 214 -0.43 -14.07 -11.91
CA ILE A 214 -1.13 -14.06 -10.63
C ILE A 214 -0.26 -13.33 -9.60
N TYR A 215 -0.77 -12.24 -9.05
CA TYR A 215 -0.13 -11.43 -8.01
C TYR A 215 -0.87 -11.52 -6.66
N PRO A 216 -0.16 -11.32 -5.54
CA PRO A 216 -0.75 -11.21 -4.22
C PRO A 216 -1.22 -9.76 -3.94
N TRP A 217 -2.37 -9.64 -3.30
CA TRP A 217 -3.04 -8.38 -2.99
C TRP A 217 -3.44 -8.35 -1.52
N LYS A 218 -3.27 -7.18 -0.90
CA LYS A 218 -3.95 -6.87 0.35
C LYS A 218 -5.33 -6.34 0.03
N ARG A 219 -6.36 -7.00 0.57
CA ARG A 219 -7.72 -6.48 0.63
C ARG A 219 -7.93 -5.63 1.89
N THR A 220 -8.69 -4.56 1.78
CA THR A 220 -9.21 -3.83 2.94
C THR A 220 -10.64 -3.39 2.64
N ASP A 221 -11.56 -3.74 3.53
CA ASP A 221 -12.96 -3.35 3.42
C ASP A 221 -13.19 -2.02 4.15
N TYR A 222 -13.93 -1.13 3.52
CA TYR A 222 -14.24 0.19 4.02
C TYR A 222 -15.74 0.38 4.09
N THR A 223 -16.20 1.00 5.18
CA THR A 223 -17.49 1.69 5.19
C THR A 223 -17.20 3.18 5.07
N VAL A 224 -17.44 3.74 3.90
CA VAL A 224 -17.23 5.16 3.60
C VAL A 224 -18.52 5.95 3.75
N ILE A 225 -18.39 7.26 3.88
CA ILE A 225 -19.53 8.17 3.90
C ILE A 225 -19.92 8.44 2.45
N GLY A 226 -21.16 8.14 2.09
CA GLY A 226 -21.67 8.37 0.75
C GLY A 226 -23.02 9.04 0.74
N ASP A 227 -23.37 9.62 -0.40
CA ASP A 227 -24.61 10.34 -0.63
C ASP A 227 -25.78 9.36 -0.59
N ALA A 228 -26.77 9.61 0.28
CA ALA A 228 -27.91 8.72 0.43
C ALA A 228 -28.74 8.60 -0.85
N ALA A 229 -28.85 9.69 -1.62
CA ALA A 229 -29.64 9.77 -2.84
C ALA A 229 -29.00 9.00 -4.00
N THR A 230 -27.68 9.13 -4.17
CA THR A 230 -26.97 8.53 -5.33
C THR A 230 -26.29 7.21 -5.02
N GLY A 231 -26.03 6.92 -3.74
CA GLY A 231 -25.23 5.76 -3.33
C GLY A 231 -23.77 5.86 -3.77
N LYS A 232 -23.24 7.08 -3.99
CA LYS A 232 -21.84 7.31 -4.36
C LYS A 232 -21.05 7.88 -3.17
N PRO A 233 -19.73 7.60 -3.07
CA PRO A 233 -18.88 8.20 -2.05
C PRO A 233 -18.88 9.73 -2.10
N VAL A 234 -18.81 10.34 -0.92
CA VAL A 234 -18.70 11.79 -0.75
C VAL A 234 -17.29 12.12 -0.28
N PHE A 235 -16.66 13.14 -0.86
CA PHE A 235 -15.41 13.67 -0.35
C PHE A 235 -15.64 14.28 1.02
N ILE A 236 -14.83 13.89 1.99
CA ILE A 236 -14.96 14.35 3.38
C ILE A 236 -13.84 15.32 3.73
N LYS A 237 -14.14 16.31 4.57
CA LYS A 237 -13.12 17.11 5.22
C LYS A 237 -12.61 16.37 6.45
N SER A 238 -11.51 15.63 6.33
CA SER A 238 -10.95 14.83 7.44
C SER A 238 -10.64 15.66 8.70
N GLY A 239 -10.27 16.93 8.55
CA GLY A 239 -10.07 17.82 9.70
C GLY A 239 -11.36 18.12 10.47
N ALA A 240 -12.48 18.31 9.76
CA ALA A 240 -13.80 18.47 10.40
C ALA A 240 -14.19 17.17 11.11
N TYR A 241 -14.01 16.02 10.45
CA TYR A 241 -14.23 14.71 11.04
C TYR A 241 -13.44 14.52 12.35
N ALA A 242 -12.14 14.85 12.32
CA ALA A 242 -11.25 14.66 13.46
C ALA A 242 -11.60 15.55 14.66
N VAL A 243 -12.14 16.74 14.43
CA VAL A 243 -12.49 17.68 15.51
C VAL A 243 -13.88 17.41 16.07
N THR A 244 -14.87 17.13 15.22
CA THR A 244 -16.27 17.03 15.65
C THR A 244 -16.71 15.60 15.95
N GLY A 245 -16.03 14.60 15.36
CA GLY A 245 -16.53 13.23 15.36
C GLY A 245 -17.85 13.08 14.60
N ASP A 246 -18.21 14.00 13.70
CA ASP A 246 -19.47 13.95 12.96
C ASP A 246 -19.23 13.63 11.47
N PRO A 247 -19.58 12.40 11.01
CA PRO A 247 -19.53 12.02 9.61
C PRO A 247 -20.30 12.97 8.67
N GLY A 248 -21.47 13.44 9.07
CA GLY A 248 -22.32 14.32 8.27
C GLY A 248 -21.72 15.72 8.11
N ALA A 249 -21.20 16.30 9.19
CA ALA A 249 -20.49 17.57 9.14
C ALA A 249 -19.24 17.49 8.25
N ALA A 250 -18.49 16.39 8.35
CA ALA A 250 -17.32 16.15 7.51
C ALA A 250 -17.67 16.00 6.02
N ALA A 251 -18.75 15.29 5.70
CA ALA A 251 -19.25 15.13 4.34
C ALA A 251 -19.76 16.45 3.75
N LYS A 252 -20.56 17.21 4.50
CA LYS A 252 -21.04 18.53 4.08
C LYS A 252 -19.85 19.44 3.75
N LYS A 253 -18.90 19.58 4.67
CA LYS A 253 -17.74 20.45 4.47
C LYS A 253 -16.84 19.98 3.33
N GLY A 254 -16.65 18.67 3.19
CA GLY A 254 -15.84 18.10 2.11
C GLY A 254 -16.49 18.29 0.73
N ALA A 255 -17.81 18.11 0.63
CA ALA A 255 -18.57 18.37 -0.60
C ALA A 255 -18.51 19.86 -0.99
N GLU A 256 -18.70 20.76 -0.03
CA GLU A 256 -18.57 22.22 -0.25
C GLU A 256 -17.17 22.61 -0.74
N ASP A 257 -16.11 22.18 -0.04
CA ASP A 257 -14.73 22.52 -0.39
C ASP A 257 -14.30 21.94 -1.75
N SER A 258 -14.80 20.76 -2.11
CA SER A 258 -14.50 20.08 -3.38
C SER A 258 -15.45 20.44 -4.52
N LYS A 259 -16.51 21.22 -4.25
CA LYS A 259 -17.60 21.51 -5.19
C LYS A 259 -18.28 20.24 -5.74
N GLN A 260 -18.33 19.18 -4.93
CA GLN A 260 -19.05 17.95 -5.28
C GLN A 260 -20.55 18.15 -5.07
N ASN A 261 -21.36 17.78 -6.07
CA ASN A 261 -22.81 17.70 -5.90
C ASN A 261 -23.15 16.63 -4.84
N TYR A 262 -23.78 17.07 -3.75
CA TYR A 262 -24.14 16.23 -2.61
C TYR A 262 -25.57 16.58 -2.18
N SER A 263 -26.41 15.57 -1.96
CA SER A 263 -27.83 15.77 -1.59
C SER A 263 -28.05 16.45 -0.24
N GLY A 264 -27.02 16.54 0.60
CA GLY A 264 -27.13 16.98 1.99
C GLY A 264 -27.41 15.84 2.97
N THR A 265 -27.73 14.64 2.49
CA THR A 265 -27.98 13.45 3.32
C THR A 265 -26.98 12.33 3.00
N TRP A 266 -26.52 11.62 4.03
CA TRP A 266 -25.50 10.58 3.88
C TRP A 266 -25.97 9.23 4.42
N LYS A 267 -25.33 8.17 3.92
CA LYS A 267 -25.39 6.81 4.46
C LYS A 267 -24.02 6.13 4.37
N GLY A 268 -23.84 5.07 5.14
CA GLY A 268 -22.66 4.21 5.00
C GLY A 268 -22.70 3.42 3.69
N ILE A 269 -21.59 3.43 2.95
CA ILE A 269 -21.43 2.66 1.71
C ILE A 269 -20.24 1.74 1.87
N LYS A 270 -20.42 0.46 1.50
CA LYS A 270 -19.35 -0.52 1.53
C LYS A 270 -18.51 -0.41 0.27
N GLU A 271 -17.21 -0.32 0.45
CA GLU A 271 -16.22 -0.37 -0.62
C GLU A 271 -15.11 -1.34 -0.24
N THR A 272 -14.42 -1.88 -1.24
CA THR A 272 -13.21 -2.67 -1.04
C THR A 272 -12.10 -2.01 -1.83
N MET A 273 -10.94 -1.82 -1.19
CA MET A 273 -9.72 -1.48 -1.91
C MET A 273 -8.75 -2.64 -1.87
N VAL A 274 -7.98 -2.77 -2.95
CA VAL A 274 -6.90 -3.73 -3.06
C VAL A 274 -5.57 -3.01 -3.30
N PHE A 275 -4.51 -3.47 -2.63
CA PHE A 275 -3.17 -2.94 -2.77
C PHE A 275 -2.21 -4.04 -3.19
N SER A 276 -1.36 -3.75 -4.17
CA SER A 276 -0.34 -4.71 -4.61
C SER A 276 0.70 -4.92 -3.52
N LEU A 277 1.16 -6.16 -3.35
CA LEU A 277 2.16 -6.52 -2.34
C LEU A 277 3.52 -6.71 -2.99
N ASN A 278 4.52 -5.96 -2.52
CA ASN A 278 5.86 -5.91 -3.12
C ASN A 278 7.02 -5.88 -2.09
N HIS A 279 6.71 -5.96 -0.81
CA HIS A 279 7.67 -5.89 0.30
C HIS A 279 7.32 -6.98 1.33
N GLN A 280 8.14 -7.10 2.37
CA GLN A 280 8.12 -8.22 3.32
C GLN A 280 8.38 -9.55 2.63
N VAL A 281 9.31 -9.57 1.68
CA VAL A 281 9.77 -10.80 1.03
C VAL A 281 10.35 -11.72 2.11
N ALA A 282 9.80 -12.92 2.24
CA ALA A 282 10.16 -13.88 3.27
C ALA A 282 11.44 -14.66 2.91
N PRO A 283 12.13 -15.24 3.90
CA PRO A 283 13.19 -16.21 3.65
C PRO A 283 12.71 -17.35 2.74
N LYS A 284 13.63 -17.93 1.95
CA LYS A 284 13.30 -19.03 1.02
C LYS A 284 12.62 -20.22 1.70
N SER A 285 12.92 -20.48 2.97
CA SER A 285 12.32 -21.54 3.79
C SER A 285 10.85 -21.31 4.14
N GLU A 286 10.37 -20.08 4.02
CA GLU A 286 8.98 -19.68 4.28
C GLU A 286 8.17 -19.42 3.00
N ALA A 287 8.82 -19.53 1.83
CA ALA A 287 8.13 -19.39 0.56
C ALA A 287 7.03 -20.47 0.41
N LEU A 288 5.95 -20.13 -0.29
CA LEU A 288 4.87 -21.07 -0.55
C LEU A 288 5.42 -22.30 -1.29
N SER A 289 5.05 -23.48 -0.80
CA SER A 289 5.41 -24.76 -1.41
C SER A 289 4.34 -25.22 -2.39
N CYS A 290 4.59 -26.33 -3.09
CA CYS A 290 3.60 -26.96 -3.97
C CYS A 290 2.27 -27.18 -3.24
N ALA A 291 2.31 -27.76 -2.03
CA ALA A 291 1.13 -28.05 -1.22
C ALA A 291 0.39 -26.78 -0.75
N SER A 292 1.09 -25.65 -0.63
CA SER A 292 0.46 -24.38 -0.30
C SER A 292 -0.55 -23.94 -1.37
N CYS A 293 -0.37 -24.31 -2.64
CA CYS A 293 -1.28 -23.95 -3.74
C CYS A 293 -2.13 -25.14 -4.21
N HIS A 294 -1.52 -26.31 -4.33
CA HIS A 294 -2.12 -27.52 -4.91
C HIS A 294 -2.79 -28.42 -3.85
N GLY A 295 -2.71 -28.06 -2.56
CA GLY A 295 -3.38 -28.81 -1.50
C GLY A 295 -4.90 -28.55 -1.44
N PRO A 296 -5.66 -29.40 -0.71
CA PRO A 296 -7.12 -29.25 -0.55
C PRO A 296 -7.58 -27.90 0.02
N LYS A 297 -6.71 -27.21 0.76
CA LYS A 297 -6.95 -25.87 1.33
C LYS A 297 -5.99 -24.84 0.74
N GLY A 298 -5.67 -25.00 -0.54
CA GLY A 298 -4.72 -24.18 -1.26
C GLY A 298 -4.97 -22.67 -1.15
N VAL A 299 -3.87 -21.95 -1.00
CA VAL A 299 -3.49 -20.72 -1.69
C VAL A 299 -4.50 -20.06 -2.63
N LEU A 300 -4.71 -20.76 -3.74
CA LEU A 300 -5.31 -20.21 -4.94
C LEU A 300 -6.73 -20.74 -5.08
N ASP A 301 -7.68 -19.83 -5.20
CA ASP A 301 -9.02 -20.17 -5.65
C ASP A 301 -9.00 -20.31 -7.18
N PHE A 302 -8.61 -21.49 -7.67
CA PHE A 302 -8.44 -21.74 -9.09
C PHE A 302 -9.71 -21.45 -9.90
N ARG A 303 -10.90 -21.70 -9.32
CA ARG A 303 -12.17 -21.41 -9.99
C ARG A 303 -12.36 -19.90 -10.16
N LYS A 304 -12.12 -19.09 -9.13
CA LYS A 304 -12.13 -17.62 -9.26
C LYS A 304 -11.07 -17.09 -10.22
N LEU A 305 -9.95 -17.80 -10.35
CA LEU A 305 -8.88 -17.47 -11.30
C LEU A 305 -9.18 -17.92 -12.74
N GLY A 306 -10.34 -18.51 -13.00
CA GLY A 306 -10.80 -18.88 -14.35
C GLY A 306 -10.26 -20.22 -14.86
N TYR A 307 -9.76 -21.09 -13.99
CA TYR A 307 -9.40 -22.46 -14.38
C TYR A 307 -10.67 -23.31 -14.48
N GLY A 308 -10.80 -24.11 -15.56
CA GLY A 308 -11.89 -25.06 -15.72
C GLY A 308 -11.76 -26.27 -14.80
N ASP A 309 -12.89 -26.91 -14.46
CA ASP A 309 -12.94 -27.97 -13.43
C ASP A 309 -12.01 -29.16 -13.72
N GLU A 310 -11.86 -29.59 -14.98
CA GLU A 310 -10.92 -30.66 -15.36
C GLU A 310 -9.48 -30.29 -14.99
N LYS A 311 -9.07 -29.05 -15.28
CA LYS A 311 -7.73 -28.56 -14.96
C LYS A 311 -7.56 -28.37 -13.46
N ILE A 312 -8.61 -27.95 -12.76
CA ILE A 312 -8.61 -27.87 -11.29
C ILE A 312 -8.33 -29.26 -10.70
N GLY A 313 -9.03 -30.31 -11.13
CA GLY A 313 -8.80 -31.68 -10.67
C GLY A 313 -7.34 -32.11 -10.79
N LYS A 314 -6.74 -31.92 -11.97
CA LYS A 314 -5.31 -32.17 -12.21
C LYS A 314 -4.38 -31.35 -11.32
N LEU A 315 -4.73 -30.10 -11.05
CA LEU A 315 -3.91 -29.20 -10.22
C LEU A 315 -3.97 -29.58 -8.74
N ILE A 316 -5.08 -30.11 -8.22
CA ILE A 316 -5.22 -30.42 -6.79
C ILE A 316 -5.15 -31.91 -6.46
N GLY A 317 -4.83 -32.75 -7.46
CA GLY A 317 -4.74 -34.20 -7.31
C GLY A 317 -6.10 -34.85 -6.96
N ARG A 318 -7.19 -34.36 -7.56
CA ARG A 318 -8.54 -34.93 -7.47
C ARG A 318 -8.99 -35.49 -8.80
#